data_AF-A0A950A778-F1
#
_entry.id   AF-A0A950A778-F1
#
_cell.length_a   1.000
_cell.length_b   1.000
_cell.length_c   1.000
_cell.angle_alpha   90.00
_cell.angle_beta   90.00
_cell.angle_gamma   90.00
#
_symmetry.space_group_name_H-M   'P 1'
#
loop_
_entity.id
_entity.type
_entity.pdbx_description
1 polymer ?
#
loop_
_entity_poly.entity_id
_entity_poly.type
_entity_poly.pdbx_seq_one_letter_code
_entity_poly.pdbx_strand_id
1 'polypeptide(L)'
;LKMSKHEVKEESRSANAPPEVRSAIRKRQLQAARARMMAAIPQADVVVTNPTHFAVALSYDGSHPAPIVVAKGQDLVAKQIRRIAEENDVPIVPDPPLARSLHQNVEIGQMIPAELYAAVAQVLAFVYRMAGRRKAAA
;
A
#
# COMPACT_ATOMS: atom_id res chain seq x y z
N LEU A 1 -12.18 0.02 -22.18
CA LEU A 1 -10.88 0.59 -21.76
C LEU A 1 -10.46 1.64 -22.78
N LYS A 2 -10.56 2.93 -22.47
CA LYS A 2 -10.02 4.01 -23.30
C LYS A 2 -8.69 4.43 -22.70
N MET A 3 -7.58 3.98 -23.28
CA MET A 3 -6.26 4.52 -22.96
C MET A 3 -6.18 5.99 -23.40
N SER A 4 -5.47 6.81 -22.62
CA SER A 4 -5.20 8.20 -22.96
C SER A 4 -4.35 8.27 -24.23
N LYS A 5 -4.68 9.16 -25.18
CA LYS A 5 -3.87 9.39 -26.39
C LYS A 5 -2.39 9.74 -26.08
N HIS A 6 -2.12 10.20 -24.86
CA HIS A 6 -0.76 10.47 -24.37
C HIS A 6 -0.01 9.20 -23.97
N GLU A 7 -0.65 8.22 -23.31
CA GLU A 7 -0.02 6.94 -22.93
C GLU A 7 0.45 6.16 -24.16
N VAL A 8 -0.38 6.09 -25.21
CA VAL A 8 -0.05 5.37 -26.45
C VAL A 8 1.15 5.98 -27.17
N LYS A 9 1.32 7.31 -27.10
CA LYS A 9 2.42 8.04 -27.73
C LYS A 9 3.75 7.90 -26.96
N GLU A 10 3.68 7.78 -25.64
CA GLU A 10 4.84 7.54 -24.78
C GLU A 10 5.35 6.09 -24.89
N GLU A 11 4.42 5.12 -24.98
CA GLU A 11 4.74 3.70 -25.14
C GLU A 11 5.43 3.42 -26.48
N SER A 12 4.93 4.03 -27.57
CA SER A 12 5.52 3.94 -28.91
C SER A 12 6.89 4.61 -29.03
N ARG A 13 7.13 5.73 -28.31
CA ARG A 13 8.47 6.35 -28.22
C ARG A 13 9.45 5.51 -27.40
N SER A 14 8.95 4.88 -26.33
CA SER A 14 9.76 4.00 -25.48
C SER A 14 10.15 2.70 -26.19
N ALA A 15 9.29 2.17 -27.08
CA ALA A 15 9.55 0.96 -27.83
C ALA A 15 10.76 1.05 -28.78
N ASN A 16 10.97 2.22 -29.40
CA ASN A 16 12.04 2.47 -30.36
C ASN A 16 13.33 3.04 -29.75
N ALA A 17 13.38 3.23 -28.43
CA ALA A 17 14.55 3.80 -27.76
C ALA A 17 15.66 2.75 -27.54
N PRO A 18 16.95 3.16 -27.53
CA PRO A 18 18.07 2.26 -27.21
C PRO A 18 17.88 1.52 -25.87
N PRO A 19 18.41 0.30 -25.71
CA PRO A 19 18.25 -0.52 -24.49
C PRO A 19 18.58 0.24 -23.18
N GLU A 20 19.65 1.02 -23.18
CA GLU A 20 20.10 1.82 -22.04
C GLU A 20 19.07 2.89 -21.64
N VAL A 21 18.52 3.61 -22.62
CA VAL A 21 17.49 4.65 -22.42
C VAL A 21 16.21 4.04 -21.85
N ARG A 22 15.77 2.89 -22.38
CA ARG A 22 14.60 2.16 -21.85
C ARG A 22 14.81 1.71 -20.41
N SER A 23 16.00 1.19 -20.08
CA SER A 23 16.32 0.78 -18.72
C SER A 23 16.28 1.96 -17.74
N ALA A 24 16.78 3.13 -18.17
CA ALA A 24 16.77 4.35 -17.37
C ALA A 24 15.34 4.88 -17.15
N ILE A 25 14.51 4.88 -18.19
CA ILE A 25 13.09 5.25 -18.10
C ILE A 25 12.37 4.34 -17.11
N ARG A 26 12.51 3.01 -17.25
CA ARG A 26 11.87 2.04 -16.35
C ARG A 26 12.33 2.20 -14.90
N LYS A 27 13.63 2.46 -14.68
CA LYS A 27 14.17 2.73 -13.35
C LYS A 27 13.56 3.99 -12.74
N ARG A 28 13.46 5.08 -13.51
CA ARG A 28 12.81 6.32 -13.06
C ARG A 28 11.33 6.13 -12.74
N GLN A 29 10.60 5.40 -13.60
CA GLN A 29 9.20 5.09 -13.38
C GLN A 29 8.99 4.27 -12.09
N LEU A 30 9.84 3.26 -11.86
CA LEU A 30 9.79 2.46 -10.63
C LEU A 30 10.12 3.31 -9.39
N GLN A 31 11.11 4.20 -9.48
CA GLN A 31 11.44 5.12 -8.39
C GLN A 31 10.28 6.07 -8.07
N ALA A 32 9.64 6.65 -9.10
CA ALA A 32 8.48 7.52 -8.93
C ALA A 32 7.28 6.77 -8.34
N ALA A 33 7.02 5.54 -8.79
CA ALA A 33 5.97 4.69 -8.23
C ALA A 33 6.22 4.37 -6.75
N ARG A 34 7.46 4.02 -6.38
CA ARG A 34 7.86 3.81 -4.99
C ARG A 34 7.72 5.06 -4.14
N ALA A 35 8.13 6.23 -4.65
CA ALA A 35 7.98 7.49 -3.94
C ALA A 35 6.51 7.81 -3.64
N ARG A 36 5.62 7.62 -4.64
CA ARG A 36 4.17 7.78 -4.45
C ARG A 36 3.59 6.82 -3.42
N MET A 37 3.98 5.55 -3.47
CA MET A 37 3.57 4.55 -2.48
C MET A 37 4.00 4.94 -1.06
N MET A 38 5.25 5.39 -0.89
CA MET A 38 5.76 5.80 0.42
C MET A 38 5.05 7.05 0.96
N ALA A 39 4.70 8.00 0.08
CA ALA A 39 3.96 9.20 0.43
C ALA A 39 2.51 8.95 0.87
N ALA A 40 1.95 7.77 0.57
CA ALA A 40 0.61 7.40 1.01
C ALA A 40 0.58 6.86 2.46
N ILE A 41 1.71 6.39 2.99
CA ILE A 41 1.80 5.76 4.32
C ILE A 41 1.35 6.68 5.46
N PRO A 42 1.72 7.97 5.51
CA PRO A 42 1.28 8.87 6.59
C PRO A 42 -0.24 9.03 6.71
N GLN A 43 -1.00 8.71 5.66
CA GLN A 43 -2.46 8.79 5.63
C GLN A 43 -3.13 7.42 5.87
N ALA A 44 -2.35 6.37 6.13
CA ALA A 44 -2.88 5.06 6.45
C ALA A 44 -3.44 5.03 7.89
N ASP A 45 -4.47 4.23 8.11
CA ASP A 45 -5.06 4.04 9.44
C ASP A 45 -4.28 3.01 10.26
N VAL A 46 -3.65 2.03 9.60
CA VAL A 46 -2.84 1.00 10.25
C VAL A 46 -1.82 0.40 9.28
N VAL A 47 -0.68 -0.04 9.83
CA VAL A 47 0.28 -0.92 9.14
C VAL A 47 0.31 -2.29 9.81
N VAL A 48 -0.05 -3.32 9.06
CA VAL A 48 0.01 -4.72 9.49
C VAL A 48 1.36 -5.31 9.10
N THR A 49 2.03 -5.98 10.04
CA THR A 49 3.40 -6.46 9.82
C THR A 49 3.59 -7.94 10.12
N ASN A 50 4.44 -8.57 9.30
CA ASN A 50 5.22 -9.74 9.69
C ASN A 50 6.63 -9.20 9.98
N PRO A 51 7.06 -9.13 11.26
CA PRO A 51 8.07 -8.18 11.76
C PRO A 51 9.31 -7.95 10.89
N THR A 52 9.88 -9.00 10.29
CA THR A 52 11.08 -8.89 9.45
C THR A 52 10.81 -8.98 7.96
N HIS A 53 9.63 -9.45 7.54
CA HIS A 53 9.37 -9.88 6.17
C HIS A 53 8.39 -9.00 5.43
N PHE A 54 7.22 -8.70 5.99
CA PHE A 54 6.15 -8.01 5.27
C PHE A 54 5.63 -6.82 6.05
N ALA A 55 5.28 -5.76 5.34
CA ALA A 55 4.50 -4.65 5.87
C ALA A 55 3.44 -4.26 4.84
N VAL A 56 2.20 -4.09 5.29
CA VAL A 56 1.07 -3.66 4.47
C VAL A 56 0.34 -2.53 5.19
N ALA A 57 0.23 -1.38 4.54
CA ALA A 57 -0.50 -0.22 5.03
C ALA A 57 -1.93 -0.23 4.46
N LEU A 58 -2.91 -0.06 5.33
CA LEU A 58 -4.33 -0.05 5.01
C LEU A 58 -4.92 1.32 5.32
N SER A 59 -5.85 1.77 4.47
CA SER A 59 -6.65 2.97 4.70
C SER A 59 -8.14 2.65 4.58
N TYR A 60 -8.95 3.22 5.47
CA TYR A 60 -10.40 3.06 5.50
C TYR A 60 -11.07 4.36 5.92
N ASP A 61 -11.68 5.04 4.94
CA ASP A 61 -12.41 6.29 5.13
C ASP A 61 -13.94 6.11 5.16
N GLY A 62 -14.44 4.88 5.02
CA GLY A 62 -15.87 4.55 4.94
C GLY A 62 -16.52 4.82 3.58
N SER A 63 -15.81 5.41 2.61
CA SER A 63 -16.33 5.61 1.25
C SER A 63 -16.46 4.31 0.46
N HIS A 64 -15.66 3.32 0.84
CA HIS A 64 -15.65 1.99 0.27
C HIS A 64 -16.19 0.95 1.26
N PRO A 65 -16.76 -0.18 0.78
CA PRO A 65 -17.21 -1.27 1.64
C PRO A 65 -16.09 -1.94 2.44
N ALA A 66 -14.84 -1.78 2.01
CA ALA A 66 -13.68 -2.42 2.61
C ALA A 66 -12.44 -1.52 2.56
N PRO A 67 -11.49 -1.70 3.48
CA PRO A 67 -10.20 -1.01 3.47
C PRO A 67 -9.40 -1.25 2.18
N ILE A 68 -8.64 -0.23 1.78
CA ILE A 68 -7.76 -0.25 0.62
C ILE A 68 -6.31 -0.42 1.05
N VAL A 69 -5.56 -1.22 0.30
CA VAL A 69 -4.09 -1.31 0.46
C VAL A 69 -3.44 -0.09 -0.18
N VAL A 70 -2.83 0.78 0.62
CA VAL A 70 -2.16 2.00 0.12
C VAL A 70 -0.65 1.82 -0.07
N ALA A 71 -0.05 0.88 0.66
CA ALA A 71 1.33 0.48 0.47
C ALA A 71 1.53 -0.98 0.87
N LYS A 72 2.41 -1.70 0.17
CA LYS A 72 2.89 -3.01 0.61
C LYS A 72 4.35 -3.20 0.25
N GLY A 73 5.08 -3.98 1.03
CA GLY A 73 6.48 -4.26 0.77
C GLY A 73 7.00 -5.47 1.50
N GLN A 74 8.14 -5.95 1.00
CA GLN A 74 8.91 -7.04 1.59
C GLN A 74 10.31 -6.57 2.01
N ASP A 75 10.89 -7.19 3.03
CA ASP A 75 12.28 -7.02 3.50
C ASP A 75 12.67 -5.54 3.67
N LEU A 76 13.55 -5.01 2.80
CA LEU A 76 13.99 -3.61 2.87
C LEU A 76 12.85 -2.61 2.68
N VAL A 77 11.89 -2.92 1.80
CA VAL A 77 10.71 -2.07 1.59
C VAL A 77 9.80 -2.13 2.81
N ALA A 78 9.62 -3.32 3.40
CA ALA A 78 8.86 -3.47 4.64
C ALA A 78 9.48 -2.66 5.79
N LYS A 79 10.82 -2.71 5.93
CA LYS A 79 11.56 -1.90 6.91
C LYS A 79 11.31 -0.40 6.71
N GLN A 80 11.34 0.07 5.47
CA GLN A 80 11.08 1.46 5.14
C GLN A 80 9.64 1.87 5.45
N ILE A 81 8.65 1.00 5.17
CA ILE A 81 7.26 1.26 5.50
C ILE A 81 7.07 1.43 7.01
N ARG A 82 7.64 0.52 7.82
CA ARG A 82 7.58 0.63 9.29
C ARG A 82 8.21 1.91 9.80
N ARG A 83 9.41 2.27 9.30
CA ARG A 83 10.08 3.52 9.67
C ARG A 83 9.19 4.74 9.40
N ILE A 84 8.58 4.82 8.22
CA ILE A 84 7.71 5.95 7.87
C ILE A 84 6.45 5.95 8.75
N ALA A 85 5.88 4.78 9.04
CA ALA A 85 4.72 4.66 9.91
C ALA A 85 5.05 5.13 11.35
N GLU A 86 6.18 4.70 11.91
CA GLU A 86 6.69 5.17 13.19
C GLU A 86 6.90 6.69 13.21
N GLU A 87 7.50 7.25 12.16
CA GLU A 87 7.76 8.70 12.03
C GLU A 87 6.48 9.56 11.92
N ASN A 88 5.34 8.96 11.57
CA ASN A 88 4.07 9.66 11.36
C ASN A 88 2.97 9.19 12.31
N ASP A 89 3.33 8.51 13.40
CA ASP A 89 2.40 7.99 14.41
C ASP A 89 1.29 7.09 13.82
N VAL A 90 1.59 6.39 12.72
CA VAL A 90 0.68 5.40 12.14
C VAL A 90 0.81 4.09 12.93
N PRO A 91 -0.28 3.58 13.53
CA PRO A 91 -0.24 2.38 14.36
C PRO A 91 0.28 1.15 13.60
N ILE A 92 1.24 0.44 14.21
CA ILE A 92 1.81 -0.79 13.68
C ILE A 92 1.28 -1.98 14.47
N VAL A 93 0.64 -2.93 13.78
CA VAL A 93 0.06 -4.14 14.40
C VAL A 93 0.78 -5.38 13.86
N PRO A 94 1.47 -6.16 14.72
CA PRO A 94 2.04 -7.43 14.33
C PRO A 94 0.96 -8.50 14.12
N ASP A 95 0.80 -8.97 12.89
CA ASP A 95 -0.05 -10.11 12.54
C ASP A 95 0.58 -10.82 11.32
N PRO A 96 1.52 -11.78 11.56
CA PRO A 96 2.25 -12.42 10.47
C PRO A 96 1.37 -13.17 9.45
N PRO A 97 0.32 -13.93 9.87
CA PRO A 97 -0.63 -14.53 8.93
C PRO A 97 -1.33 -13.49 8.05
N LEU A 98 -1.90 -12.44 8.66
CA LEU A 98 -2.65 -11.42 7.91
C LEU A 98 -1.74 -10.62 6.97
N ALA A 99 -0.56 -10.21 7.44
CA ALA A 99 0.41 -9.47 6.63
C ALA A 99 0.84 -10.28 5.38
N ARG A 100 1.03 -11.59 5.53
CA ARG A 100 1.37 -12.49 4.42
C ARG A 100 0.22 -12.57 3.42
N SER A 101 -1.00 -12.81 3.91
CA SER A 101 -2.19 -12.92 3.07
C SER A 101 -2.50 -11.62 2.31
N LEU A 102 -2.39 -10.47 2.98
CA LEU A 102 -2.58 -9.15 2.36
C LEU A 102 -1.52 -8.90 1.29
N HIS A 103 -0.25 -9.16 1.59
CA HIS A 103 0.84 -8.90 0.64
C HIS A 103 0.71 -9.75 -0.63
N GLN A 104 0.32 -11.02 -0.49
CA GLN A 104 0.22 -11.99 -1.59
C GLN A 104 -1.03 -11.81 -2.44
N ASN A 105 -2.18 -11.49 -1.83
CA ASN A 105 -3.47 -11.56 -2.52
C ASN A 105 -4.08 -10.20 -2.90
N VAL A 106 -3.51 -9.08 -2.45
CA VAL A 106 -4.10 -7.75 -2.65
C VAL A 106 -3.08 -6.78 -3.23
N GLU A 107 -3.41 -6.13 -4.34
CA GLU A 107 -2.54 -5.12 -4.94
C GLU A 107 -2.77 -3.73 -4.36
N ILE A 108 -1.77 -2.85 -4.53
CA ILE A 108 -1.88 -1.46 -4.09
C ILE A 108 -2.99 -0.76 -4.86
N GLY A 109 -3.83 -0.01 -4.14
CA GLY A 109 -5.01 0.66 -4.66
C GLY A 109 -6.25 -0.23 -4.74
N GLN A 110 -6.16 -1.51 -4.36
CA GLN A 110 -7.30 -2.42 -4.32
C GLN A 110 -7.88 -2.54 -2.91
N MET A 111 -9.20 -2.77 -2.85
CA MET A 111 -9.88 -3.20 -1.64
C MET A 111 -9.41 -4.59 -1.23
N ILE A 112 -9.36 -4.83 0.07
CA ILE A 112 -9.17 -6.19 0.59
C ILE A 112 -10.33 -7.10 0.13
N PRO A 113 -10.11 -8.41 -0.03
CA PRO A 113 -11.15 -9.35 -0.41
C PRO A 113 -11.95 -9.80 0.82
N ALA A 114 -13.15 -10.33 0.59
CA ALA A 114 -14.14 -10.61 1.63
C ALA A 114 -13.62 -11.58 2.72
N GLU A 115 -12.75 -12.51 2.34
CA GLU A 115 -12.16 -13.50 3.24
C GLU A 115 -11.28 -12.85 4.32
N LEU A 116 -10.77 -11.64 4.08
CA LEU A 116 -9.93 -10.91 5.02
C LEU A 116 -10.69 -9.86 5.84
N TYR A 117 -12.00 -9.67 5.59
CA TYR A 117 -12.78 -8.61 6.25
C TYR A 117 -12.77 -8.74 7.76
N ALA A 118 -13.04 -9.93 8.29
CA ALA A 118 -13.11 -10.15 9.74
C ALA A 118 -11.77 -9.83 10.44
N ALA A 119 -10.66 -10.33 9.88
CA ALA A 119 -9.33 -10.11 10.43
C ALA A 119 -8.93 -8.63 10.39
N VAL A 120 -9.16 -7.96 9.26
CA VAL A 120 -8.84 -6.52 9.13
C VAL A 120 -9.74 -5.66 10.02
N ALA A 121 -11.04 -5.98 10.11
CA ALA A 121 -11.97 -5.27 11.00
C ALA A 121 -11.54 -5.37 12.47
N GLN A 122 -11.06 -6.54 12.91
CA GLN A 122 -10.53 -6.72 14.26
C GLN A 122 -9.30 -5.82 14.52
N VAL A 123 -8.37 -5.75 13.56
CA VAL A 123 -7.19 -4.88 13.63
C VAL A 123 -7.60 -3.40 13.70
N LEU A 124 -8.47 -2.94 12.80
CA LEU A 124 -8.94 -1.55 12.80
C LEU A 124 -9.70 -1.21 14.09
N ALA A 125 -10.55 -2.11 14.58
CA ALA A 125 -11.26 -1.91 15.83
C ALA A 125 -10.29 -1.81 17.02
N PHE A 126 -9.21 -2.61 17.04
CA PHE A 126 -8.17 -2.50 18.05
C PHE A 126 -7.47 -1.13 18.01
N VAL A 127 -7.07 -0.70 16.81
CA VAL A 127 -6.40 0.60 16.61
C VAL A 127 -7.30 1.77 17.03
N TYR A 128 -8.58 1.78 16.63
CA TYR A 128 -9.51 2.86 16.98
C TYR A 128 -9.84 2.92 18.47
N ARG A 129 -9.88 1.77 19.16
CA ARG A 129 -10.00 1.77 20.63
C ARG A 129 -8.76 2.37 21.30
N MET A 130 -7.57 2.06 20.80
CA MET A 130 -6.31 2.57 21.35
C MET A 130 -6.11 4.07 21.07
N ALA A 131 -6.47 4.54 19.87
CA ALA A 131 -6.29 5.92 19.46
C ALA A 131 -7.30 6.90 20.10
N GLY A 132 -8.33 6.41 20.79
CA GLY A 132 -9.45 7.23 21.29
C GLY A 132 -10.25 7.94 20.18
N ARG A 133 -9.88 7.72 18.90
CA ARG A 133 -10.52 8.30 17.72
C ARG A 133 -11.73 7.46 17.36
N ARG A 134 -12.90 8.02 17.67
CA ARG A 134 -14.18 7.55 17.17
C ARG A 134 -14.33 7.97 15.70
N LYS A 135 -13.61 7.32 14.79
CA LYS A 135 -14.03 7.18 13.39
C LYS A 135 -14.62 5.78 13.20
N ALA A 136 -15.63 5.47 14.00
CA ALA A 136 -16.47 4.32 13.75
C ALA A 136 -17.66 4.83 12.93
N ALA A 137 -17.69 4.39 11.66
CA ALA A 137 -18.82 4.26 10.77
C ALA A 137 -20.11 5.01 11.18
N ALA A 138 -20.42 6.07 10.44
CA ALA A 138 -21.79 6.55 10.25
C ALA A 138 -22.32 5.96 8.94
#